data_AF-A0A6A3U3E8-F1
#
_entry.id   AF-A0A6A3U3E8-F1
#
_cell.length_a   1.000
_cell.length_b   1.000
_cell.length_c   1.000
_cell.angle_alpha   90.00
_cell.angle_beta   90.00
_cell.angle_gamma   90.00
#
_symmetry.space_group_name_H-M   'P 1'
#
loop_
_entity.id
_entity.type
_entity.pdbx_description
1 polymer ?
#
loop_
_entity_poly.entity_id
_entity_poly.type
_entity_poly.pdbx_seq_one_letter_code
_entity_poly.pdbx_strand_id
1 'polypeptide(L)'
;MEDVIHVDEKLFDMTTVNRRYVLLPDEAVSTRRVRSKCHIPKAVVLAAVAMPHSDPRAGWTDAVQRFVAHGPQVGWDWNVE
;
A
#
# COMPACT_ATOMS: atom_id res chain seq x y z
N MET A 1 -22.02 -15.66 -7.59
CA MET A 1 -20.89 -15.71 -6.65
C MET A 1 -20.45 -14.27 -6.44
N GLU A 2 -21.21 -13.52 -5.62
CA GLU A 2 -21.07 -12.05 -5.51
C GLU A 2 -20.67 -11.59 -4.11
N ASP A 3 -20.56 -12.53 -3.16
CA ASP A 3 -20.16 -12.30 -1.77
C ASP A 3 -18.73 -12.79 -1.53
N VAL A 4 -17.79 -12.35 -2.37
CA VAL A 4 -16.37 -12.70 -2.25
C VAL A 4 -15.59 -11.46 -1.83
N ILE A 5 -14.97 -11.53 -0.65
CA ILE A 5 -14.01 -10.53 -0.19
C ILE A 5 -12.62 -11.04 -0.57
N HIS A 6 -11.88 -10.25 -1.36
CA HIS A 6 -10.48 -10.55 -1.64
C HIS A 6 -9.62 -10.06 -0.49
N VAL A 7 -8.91 -10.99 0.14
CA VAL A 7 -7.93 -10.69 1.18
C VAL A 7 -6.55 -10.97 0.61
N ASP A 8 -5.68 -9.96 0.62
CA ASP A 8 -4.29 -10.08 0.19
C ASP A 8 -3.35 -9.64 1.30
N GLU A 9 -2.22 -10.36 1.41
CA GLU A 9 -1.11 -10.02 2.28
C GLU A 9 0.12 -9.70 1.45
N LYS A 10 0.70 -8.53 1.68
CA LYS A 10 1.92 -8.11 1.02
C LYS A 10 2.99 -7.68 2.01
N LEU A 11 4.16 -8.26 1.86
CA LEU A 11 5.34 -7.94 2.67
C LEU A 11 6.22 -6.91 1.96
N PHE A 12 6.55 -5.82 2.65
CA PHE A 12 7.41 -4.75 2.15
C PHE A 12 8.63 -4.57 3.05
N ASP A 13 9.83 -4.50 2.45
CA ASP A 13 11.04 -4.14 3.17
C ASP A 13 10.97 -2.64 3.55
N MET A 14 11.15 -2.29 4.83
CA MET A 14 11.10 -0.89 5.31
C MET A 14 12.18 0.01 4.69
N THR A 15 13.24 -0.61 4.18
CA THR A 15 14.34 0.08 3.50
C THR A 15 14.75 -0.73 2.27
N THR A 16 15.36 -0.07 1.29
CA THR A 16 15.89 -0.75 0.12
C THR A 16 17.15 -1.54 0.47
N VAL A 17 17.26 -2.77 -0.03
CA VAL A 17 18.41 -3.66 0.21
C VAL A 17 19.73 -3.03 -0.24
N ASN A 18 19.70 -2.42 -1.43
CA ASN A 18 20.82 -1.68 -2.01
C ASN A 18 20.33 -0.26 -2.31
N ARG A 19 20.97 0.75 -1.72
CA ARG A 19 20.75 2.17 -2.04
C ARG A 19 22.01 2.73 -2.67
N ARG A 20 21.83 3.51 -3.75
CA ARG A 20 22.89 4.36 -4.32
C ARG A 20 22.71 5.76 -3.74
N TYR A 21 23.80 6.35 -3.31
CA TYR A 21 23.83 7.72 -2.79
C TYR A 21 24.73 8.56 -3.70
N VAL A 22 24.30 9.78 -3.98
CA VAL A 22 25.19 10.81 -4.51
C VAL A 22 25.68 11.58 -3.29
N LEU A 23 27.00 11.65 -3.12
CA LEU A 23 27.65 12.30 -1.99
C LEU A 23 28.50 13.46 -2.50
N LEU A 24 28.63 14.50 -1.70
CA LEU A 24 29.64 15.53 -1.95
C LEU A 24 31.06 14.95 -1.72
N PRO A 25 32.12 15.54 -2.32
CA PRO A 25 33.47 14.98 -2.25
C PRO A 25 34.00 14.73 -0.82
N ASP A 26 33.60 15.57 0.13
CA ASP A 26 34.05 15.52 1.52
C ASP A 26 32.98 14.95 2.47
N GLU A 27 31.86 14.47 1.94
CA GLU A 27 30.78 13.94 2.75
C GLU A 27 31.03 12.49 3.14
N ALA A 28 30.89 12.19 4.43
CA ALA A 28 31.08 10.85 4.95
C ALA A 28 30.05 9.88 4.35
N VAL A 29 30.53 8.72 3.90
CA VAL A 29 29.66 7.67 3.36
C VAL A 29 28.67 7.20 4.44
N SER A 30 27.38 7.19 4.10
CA SER A 30 26.37 6.66 5.02
C SER A 30 26.63 5.18 5.33
N THR A 31 26.84 4.87 6.61
CA THR A 31 27.10 3.49 7.04
C THR A 31 25.78 2.73 7.14
N ARG A 32 25.65 1.63 6.38
CA ARG A 32 24.52 0.70 6.53
C ARG A 32 24.67 -0.07 7.85
N ARG A 33 23.74 0.14 8.78
CA ARG A 33 23.73 -0.57 10.08
C ARG A 33 23.34 -2.05 9.97
N VAL A 34 22.54 -2.40 8.97
CA VAL A 34 21.99 -3.75 8.79
C VAL A 34 22.93 -4.60 7.95
N ARG A 35 23.35 -5.78 8.42
CA ARG A 35 24.35 -6.60 7.71
C ARG A 35 23.79 -7.46 6.56
N SER A 36 22.53 -7.89 6.63
CA SER A 36 21.89 -8.68 5.56
C SER A 36 20.43 -8.32 5.36
N LYS A 37 19.87 -8.67 4.18
CA LYS A 37 18.46 -8.42 3.86
C LYS A 37 17.50 -9.01 4.90
N CYS A 38 17.83 -10.16 5.47
CA CYS A 38 17.01 -10.83 6.48
C CYS A 38 16.81 -10.01 7.76
N HIS A 39 17.70 -9.05 8.04
CA HIS A 39 17.61 -8.17 9.21
C HIS A 39 16.98 -6.81 8.89
N ILE A 40 16.52 -6.58 7.66
CA ILE A 40 15.76 -5.37 7.32
C ILE A 40 14.35 -5.56 7.89
N PRO A 41 13.85 -4.64 8.74
CA PRO A 41 12.48 -4.69 9.21
C PRO A 41 11.50 -4.71 8.04
N LYS A 42 10.42 -5.47 8.16
CA LYS A 42 9.41 -5.59 7.11
C LYS A 42 8.05 -5.21 7.66
N ALA A 43 7.29 -4.48 6.86
CA ALA A 43 5.88 -4.22 7.13
C ALA A 43 5.03 -5.22 6.34
N VAL A 44 4.03 -5.80 6.99
CA VAL A 44 2.96 -6.54 6.31
C VAL A 44 1.81 -5.57 6.10
N VAL A 45 1.33 -5.47 4.87
CA VAL A 45 0.09 -4.79 4.54
C VAL A 45 -0.95 -5.85 4.27
N LEU A 46 -2.03 -5.82 5.06
CA LEU A 46 -3.21 -6.64 4.87
C LEU A 46 -4.27 -5.78 4.20
N ALA A 47 -4.77 -6.21 3.04
CA ALA A 47 -5.82 -5.52 2.31
C ALA A 47 -7.02 -6.43 2.13
N ALA A 48 -8.20 -5.97 2.58
CA ALA A 48 -9.48 -6.59 2.28
C ALA A 48 -10.24 -5.71 1.29
N VAL A 49 -10.46 -6.22 0.08
CA VAL A 49 -11.19 -5.53 -0.99
C VAL A 49 -12.44 -6.31 -1.31
N ALA A 50 -13.59 -5.71 -1.01
CA ALA A 50 -14.86 -6.17 -1.54
C ALA A 50 -15.07 -5.53 -2.92
N MET A 51 -15.44 -6.33 -3.92
CA MET A 51 -15.96 -5.76 -5.15
C MET A 51 -17.29 -5.07 -4.82
N PRO A 52 -17.51 -3.80 -5.18
CA PRO A 52 -18.82 -3.18 -5.01
C PRO A 52 -19.83 -3.99 -5.82
N HIS A 53 -20.82 -4.54 -5.13
CA HIS A 53 -21.91 -5.26 -5.76
C HIS A 53 -22.58 -4.31 -6.76
N SER A 54 -22.50 -4.64 -8.05
CA SER A 54 -23.18 -3.85 -9.07
C SER A 54 -24.68 -4.06 -8.87
N ASP A 55 -25.38 -3.06 -8.33
CA ASP A 55 -26.84 -3.02 -8.49
C ASP A 55 -27.13 -3.18 -10.00
N PRO A 56 -27.94 -4.16 -10.43
CA PRO A 56 -28.26 -4.35 -11.84
C PRO A 56 -28.77 -3.08 -12.55
N ARG A 57 -29.25 -2.08 -11.78
CA ARG A 57 -29.68 -0.76 -12.25
C ARG A 57 -28.57 0.26 -12.39
N ALA A 58 -27.44 0.07 -11.70
CA ALA A 58 -26.25 0.90 -11.77
C ALA A 58 -25.16 0.09 -12.47
N GLY A 59 -25.03 0.28 -13.78
CA GLY A 59 -24.01 -0.42 -14.57
C GLY A 59 -22.60 -0.23 -13.99
N TRP A 60 -21.66 -1.10 -14.36
CA TRP A 60 -20.27 -1.05 -13.88
C TRP A 60 -19.61 0.34 -14.01
N THR A 61 -20.01 1.11 -15.02
CA THR A 61 -19.58 2.50 -15.24
C THR A 61 -19.99 3.45 -14.11
N ASP A 62 -21.18 3.27 -13.53
CA ASP A 62 -21.69 4.15 -12.47
C ASP A 62 -20.95 3.92 -11.16
N ALA A 63 -20.56 2.66 -10.87
CA ALA A 63 -19.76 2.33 -9.70
C ALA A 63 -18.35 2.95 -9.80
N VAL A 64 -17.70 2.87 -10.97
CA VAL A 64 -16.38 3.49 -11.20
C VAL A 64 -16.49 5.01 -11.13
N GLN A 65 -17.49 5.62 -11.77
CA GLN A 65 -17.70 7.07 -11.71
C GLN A 65 -17.97 7.55 -10.28
N ARG A 66 -18.75 6.82 -9.48
CA ARG A 66 -18.98 7.16 -8.07
C ARG A 66 -17.71 7.06 -7.23
N PHE A 67 -16.90 6.03 -7.42
CA PHE A 67 -15.61 5.92 -6.73
C PHE A 67 -14.65 7.05 -7.10
N VAL A 68 -14.60 7.43 -8.38
CA VAL A 68 -13.77 8.55 -8.86
C VAL A 68 -14.30 9.90 -8.33
N ALA A 69 -15.62 10.09 -8.32
CA ALA A 69 -16.25 11.34 -7.92
C ALA A 69 -16.26 11.57 -6.40
N HIS A 70 -16.39 10.50 -5.61
CA HIS A 70 -16.63 10.59 -4.17
C HIS A 70 -15.58 9.88 -3.32
N GLY A 71 -14.63 9.17 -3.94
CA GLY A 71 -13.66 8.34 -3.23
C GLY A 71 -14.30 7.09 -2.59
N PRO A 72 -13.48 6.24 -1.94
CA PRO A 72 -14.00 5.14 -1.12
C PRO A 72 -14.90 5.70 0.00
N GLN A 73 -16.12 5.16 0.14
CA GLN A 73 -17.07 5.59 1.18
C GLN A 73 -16.78 4.98 2.57
N VAL A 74 -15.81 4.06 2.65
CA VAL A 74 -15.31 3.53 3.93
C VAL A 74 -14.25 4.48 4.48
N GLY A 75 -14.65 5.23 5.50
CA GLY A 75 -13.81 6.17 6.23
C GLY A 75 -12.60 5.47 6.86
N TRP A 76 -11.43 5.82 6.38
CA TRP A 76 -10.19 5.68 7.14
C TRP A 76 -9.98 7.02 7.86
N ASP A 77 -10.46 7.12 9.10
CA ASP A 77 -10.05 8.19 10.01
C ASP A 77 -8.56 8.01 10.30
N TRP A 78 -7.72 8.80 9.65
CA TRP A 78 -6.33 9.01 10.07
C TRP A 78 -6.31 9.96 11.28
N ASN A 79 -6.91 9.55 12.40
CA ASN A 79 -6.53 10.11 13.69
C ASN A 79 -5.38 9.25 14.24
N VAL A 80 -4.17 9.64 13.87
CA VAL A 80 -2.97 9.30 14.62
C VAL A 80 -2.75 10.46 15.59
N GLU A 81 -3.11 10.25 16.87
CA GLU A 81 -2.55 11.03 17.98
C GLU A 81 -1.07 10.66 18.18
#